data_AF-A0AAZ3PMH0-F1
#
_entry.id   AF-A0AAZ3PMH0-F1
#
_cell.length_a   1.000
_cell.length_b   1.000
_cell.length_c   1.000
_cell.angle_alpha   90.00
_cell.angle_beta   90.00
_cell.angle_gamma   90.00
#
_symmetry.space_group_name_H-M   'P 1'
#
loop_
_entity.id
_entity.type
_entity.pdbx_description
1 polymer ?
#
loop_
_entity_poly.entity_id
_entity_poly.type
_entity_poly.pdbx_seq_one_letter_code
_entity_poly.pdbx_strand_id
1 'polypeptide(L)'
;MATLRALRKFCQQSKHQVCSLHMSASRQEAVVISGRKLARQIREEARTDVEQWVSTGNRRPHLSVVLVGDNVASHSYVLNKTRAAADVGISSETILKPSCISEDELMDLIYKLNTDHRVDGLLVQLPLPEHIDERRICNAVSPDKDVDGFHVVNVGRMCLDQSTMLPATPWGVWEIIKRTGDATVTISHRYTPKEQLRQHTRIADIVVAAAGIPNLITADMIKEGAVVIDVGINRVHDHVTGKDRLVGDVDFEGVRQKASFITPVPGGVGPMTVAMLMKNTIKAAKNLLLTPAERIRMVASS
;
A
#
# COMPACT_ATOMS: atom_id res chain seq x y z
N MET A 1 -24.18 1.01 56.34
CA MET A 1 -22.75 0.61 56.32
C MET A 1 -22.55 -0.86 55.93
N ALA A 2 -23.13 -1.31 54.81
CA ALA A 2 -22.93 -2.68 54.31
C ALA A 2 -22.70 -2.78 52.79
N THR A 3 -22.65 -1.65 52.09
CA THR A 3 -22.59 -1.59 50.61
C THR A 3 -21.32 -0.93 50.07
N LEU A 4 -20.36 -0.58 50.94
CA LEU A 4 -19.04 -0.04 50.55
C LEU A 4 -17.87 -1.01 50.77
N ARG A 5 -18.13 -2.21 51.30
CA ARG A 5 -17.12 -3.28 51.48
C ARG A 5 -17.09 -4.31 50.35
N ALA A 6 -18.11 -4.34 49.48
CA ALA A 6 -18.15 -5.26 48.33
C ALA A 6 -17.32 -4.76 47.13
N LEU A 7 -17.16 -3.45 46.96
CA LEU A 7 -16.39 -2.85 45.86
C LEU A 7 -14.87 -2.87 46.07
N ARG A 8 -14.38 -3.16 47.28
CA ARG A 8 -12.94 -3.34 47.56
C ARG A 8 -12.43 -4.76 47.33
N LYS A 9 -13.30 -5.76 47.20
CA LYS A 9 -12.90 -7.17 46.99
C LYS A 9 -12.81 -7.60 45.52
N PHE A 10 -13.33 -6.81 44.58
CA PHE A 10 -13.19 -7.08 43.15
C PHE A 10 -11.92 -6.48 42.52
N CYS A 11 -11.17 -5.68 43.28
CA CYS A 11 -9.98 -4.96 42.79
C CYS A 11 -8.64 -5.61 43.22
N GLN A 12 -8.64 -6.86 43.69
CA GLN A 12 -7.45 -7.56 44.20
C GLN A 12 -7.16 -8.93 43.55
N GLN A 13 -7.81 -9.26 42.44
CA GLN A 13 -7.50 -10.46 41.66
C GLN A 13 -7.35 -10.17 40.16
N SER A 14 -6.45 -9.24 39.85
CA SER A 14 -5.64 -9.38 38.64
C SER A 14 -4.24 -8.98 39.04
N LYS A 15 -3.42 -9.96 39.42
CA LYS A 15 -1.98 -9.79 39.30
C LYS A 15 -1.76 -9.56 37.81
N HIS A 16 -1.63 -8.30 37.40
CA HIS A 16 -0.93 -7.98 36.18
C HIS A 16 0.47 -8.58 36.37
N GLN A 17 0.66 -9.80 35.87
CA GLN A 17 1.92 -10.14 35.26
C GLN A 17 2.09 -9.10 34.16
N VAL A 18 2.70 -7.98 34.53
CA VAL A 18 3.52 -7.24 33.58
C VAL A 18 4.46 -8.30 33.08
N CYS A 19 4.15 -8.83 31.89
CA CYS A 19 5.05 -9.70 31.18
C CYS A 19 6.23 -8.77 30.88
N SER A 20 7.20 -8.74 31.79
CA SER A 20 8.49 -8.12 31.51
C SER A 20 8.91 -8.77 30.22
N LEU A 21 8.98 -8.00 29.14
CA LEU A 21 9.66 -8.42 27.94
C LEU A 21 10.99 -8.95 28.43
N HIS A 22 11.13 -10.28 28.39
CA HIS A 22 12.41 -10.92 28.62
C HIS A 22 13.32 -10.19 27.65
N MET A 23 14.27 -9.40 28.17
CA MET A 23 15.34 -8.83 27.39
C MET A 23 16.21 -10.00 26.97
N SER A 24 15.70 -10.81 26.05
CA SER A 24 16.47 -11.83 25.37
C SER A 24 17.55 -11.07 24.62
N ALA A 25 18.81 -11.38 24.97
CA ALA A 25 20.06 -11.06 24.29
C ALA A 25 19.98 -10.03 23.15
N SER A 26 20.74 -8.94 23.26
CA SER A 26 20.96 -7.95 22.20
C SER A 26 20.98 -8.62 20.83
N ARG A 27 19.89 -8.48 20.05
CA ARG A 27 19.95 -8.87 18.66
C ARG A 27 20.91 -7.89 18.00
N GLN A 28 22.08 -8.38 17.60
CA GLN A 28 23.09 -7.59 16.88
C GLN A 28 22.62 -7.17 15.48
N GLU A 29 21.46 -7.67 15.03
CA GLU A 29 20.97 -7.44 13.68
C GLU A 29 19.44 -7.47 13.57
N ALA A 30 18.91 -6.61 12.70
CA ALA A 30 17.49 -6.43 12.43
C ALA A 30 16.86 -7.67 11.79
N VAL A 31 15.59 -7.92 12.11
CA VAL A 31 14.79 -8.88 11.38
C VAL A 31 14.42 -8.30 10.02
N VAL A 32 14.91 -8.93 8.95
CA VAL A 32 14.56 -8.54 7.58
C VAL A 32 13.13 -8.99 7.26
N ILE A 33 12.23 -8.04 7.07
CA ILE A 33 10.83 -8.28 6.74
C ILE A 33 10.71 -8.66 5.27
N SER A 34 10.38 -9.92 4.99
CA SER A 34 10.12 -10.38 3.62
C SER A 34 8.72 -9.97 3.16
N GLY A 35 8.62 -8.83 2.50
CA GLY A 35 7.38 -8.40 1.85
C GLY A 35 6.91 -9.37 0.77
N ARG A 36 7.83 -10.09 0.09
CA ARG A 36 7.45 -11.20 -0.80
C ARG A 36 6.66 -12.31 -0.09
N LYS A 37 7.08 -12.69 1.12
CA LYS A 37 6.40 -13.74 1.91
C LYS A 37 5.02 -13.27 2.35
N LEU A 38 4.92 -12.04 2.87
CA LEU A 38 3.66 -11.42 3.29
C LEU A 38 2.70 -11.25 2.11
N ALA A 39 3.18 -10.71 0.98
CA ALA A 39 2.39 -10.54 -0.22
C ALA A 39 1.84 -11.86 -0.76
N ARG A 40 2.61 -12.96 -0.67
CA ARG A 40 2.12 -14.29 -1.03
C ARG A 40 0.98 -14.75 -0.12
N GLN A 41 1.09 -14.55 1.19
CA GLN A 41 0.00 -14.88 2.13
C GLN A 41 -1.27 -14.07 1.82
N ILE A 42 -1.12 -12.79 1.53
CA ILE A 42 -2.26 -11.92 1.19
C ILE A 42 -2.90 -12.33 -0.14
N ARG A 43 -2.10 -12.71 -1.15
CA ARG A 43 -2.63 -13.21 -2.43
C ARG A 43 -3.36 -14.54 -2.27
N GLU A 44 -2.90 -15.40 -1.37
CA GLU A 44 -3.55 -16.66 -1.03
C GLU A 44 -4.94 -16.42 -0.38
N GLU A 45 -5.01 -15.50 0.58
CA GLU A 45 -6.28 -15.03 1.16
C GLU A 45 -7.20 -14.45 0.07
N ALA A 46 -6.65 -13.57 -0.76
CA ALA A 46 -7.40 -12.92 -1.85
C ALA A 46 -7.96 -13.94 -2.86
N ARG A 47 -7.18 -14.97 -3.20
CA ARG A 47 -7.63 -16.05 -4.08
C ARG A 47 -8.79 -16.82 -3.45
N THR A 48 -8.66 -17.18 -2.17
CA THR A 48 -9.74 -17.84 -1.42
C THR A 48 -11.01 -16.98 -1.39
N ASP A 49 -10.87 -15.67 -1.16
CA ASP A 49 -11.97 -14.71 -1.17
C ASP A 49 -12.68 -14.62 -2.53
N VAL A 50 -11.94 -14.74 -3.63
CA VAL A 50 -12.48 -14.75 -5.00
C VAL A 50 -13.18 -16.07 -5.29
N GLU A 51 -12.59 -17.21 -4.92
CA GLU A 51 -13.19 -18.53 -5.10
C GLU A 51 -14.52 -18.64 -4.34
N GLN A 52 -14.57 -18.16 -3.09
CA GLN A 52 -15.80 -18.11 -2.31
C GLN A 52 -16.83 -17.14 -2.91
N TRP A 53 -16.39 -16.00 -3.41
CA TRP A 53 -17.29 -15.04 -4.07
C TRP A 53 -17.94 -15.64 -5.32
N VAL A 54 -17.15 -16.31 -6.17
CA VAL A 54 -17.65 -16.94 -7.39
C VAL A 54 -18.52 -18.16 -7.08
N SER A 55 -18.19 -18.95 -6.05
CA SER A 55 -18.99 -20.14 -5.68
C SER A 55 -20.41 -19.79 -5.19
N THR A 56 -20.61 -18.56 -4.70
CA THR A 56 -21.94 -18.04 -4.34
C THR A 56 -22.74 -17.52 -5.55
N GLY A 57 -22.26 -17.71 -6.77
CA GLY A 57 -22.95 -17.37 -8.02
C GLY A 57 -22.64 -15.98 -8.56
N ASN A 58 -21.76 -15.22 -7.90
CA ASN A 58 -21.39 -13.88 -8.36
C ASN A 58 -20.39 -13.92 -9.53
N ARG A 59 -20.41 -12.87 -10.37
CA ARG A 59 -19.40 -12.69 -11.42
C ARG A 59 -18.00 -12.60 -10.82
N ARG A 60 -17.03 -13.22 -11.49
CA ARG A 60 -15.60 -13.07 -11.18
C ARG A 60 -15.19 -11.59 -11.25
N PRO A 61 -14.42 -11.05 -10.29
CA PRO A 61 -13.94 -9.67 -10.35
C PRO A 61 -13.13 -9.39 -11.63
N HIS A 62 -13.21 -8.15 -12.11
CA HIS A 62 -12.53 -7.66 -13.31
C HIS A 62 -11.76 -6.37 -13.03
N LEU A 63 -10.49 -6.34 -13.46
CA LEU A 63 -9.59 -5.20 -13.34
C LEU A 63 -9.19 -4.69 -14.73
N SER A 64 -9.57 -3.46 -15.06
CA SER A 64 -9.08 -2.78 -16.27
C SER A 64 -7.92 -1.85 -15.92
N VAL A 65 -6.80 -2.02 -16.62
CA VAL A 65 -5.60 -1.19 -16.47
C VAL A 65 -5.37 -0.38 -17.74
N VAL A 66 -5.40 0.94 -17.64
CA VAL A 66 -5.04 1.82 -18.75
C VAL A 66 -3.55 2.16 -18.66
N LEU A 67 -2.80 1.95 -19.73
CA LEU A 67 -1.38 2.27 -19.82
C LEU A 67 -1.13 3.16 -21.05
N VAL A 68 -0.57 4.35 -20.81
CA VAL A 68 -0.28 5.35 -21.83
C VAL A 68 1.23 5.44 -22.05
N GLY A 69 1.65 5.32 -23.31
CA GLY A 69 3.05 5.38 -23.72
C GLY A 69 3.85 4.11 -23.44
N ASP A 70 5.16 4.18 -23.70
CA ASP A 70 6.05 3.01 -23.81
C ASP A 70 7.09 2.93 -22.68
N ASN A 71 6.81 3.52 -21.51
CA ASN A 71 7.74 3.49 -20.38
C ASN A 71 7.96 2.04 -19.91
N VAL A 72 9.19 1.54 -20.08
CA VAL A 72 9.59 0.16 -19.77
C VAL A 72 9.29 -0.23 -18.32
N ALA A 73 9.47 0.68 -17.36
CA ALA A 73 9.15 0.42 -15.96
C ALA A 73 7.64 0.27 -15.77
N SER A 74 6.82 1.14 -16.37
CA SER A 74 5.36 1.06 -16.34
C SER A 74 4.85 -0.25 -16.94
N HIS A 75 5.39 -0.69 -18.07
CA HIS A 75 5.06 -2.00 -18.65
C HIS A 75 5.36 -3.17 -17.70
N SER A 76 6.52 -3.16 -17.05
CA SER A 76 6.89 -4.19 -16.09
C SER A 76 5.95 -4.20 -14.88
N TYR A 77 5.58 -3.03 -14.35
CA TYR A 77 4.63 -2.92 -13.25
C TYR A 77 3.23 -3.42 -13.63
N VAL A 78 2.72 -3.01 -14.80
CA VAL A 78 1.41 -3.45 -15.29
C VAL A 78 1.39 -4.96 -15.50
N LEU A 79 2.45 -5.53 -16.09
CA LEU A 79 2.58 -6.98 -16.25
C LEU A 79 2.56 -7.72 -14.91
N ASN A 80 3.22 -7.19 -13.88
CA ASN A 80 3.18 -7.77 -12.54
C ASN A 80 1.78 -7.68 -11.92
N LYS A 81 1.05 -6.59 -12.16
CA LYS A 81 -0.34 -6.41 -11.70
C LYS A 81 -1.27 -7.43 -12.37
N THR A 82 -1.20 -7.61 -13.68
CA THR A 82 -2.09 -8.54 -14.41
C THR A 82 -1.76 -10.01 -14.13
N ARG A 83 -0.48 -10.36 -13.98
CA ARG A 83 -0.08 -11.70 -13.51
C ARG A 83 -0.64 -11.99 -12.12
N ALA A 84 -0.48 -11.06 -11.18
CA ALA A 84 -1.03 -11.22 -9.85
C ALA A 84 -2.56 -11.33 -9.85
N ALA A 85 -3.25 -10.58 -10.72
CA ALA A 85 -4.70 -10.69 -10.90
C ALA A 85 -5.08 -12.11 -11.36
N ALA A 86 -4.42 -12.62 -12.40
CA ALA A 86 -4.65 -13.98 -12.88
C ALA A 86 -4.39 -15.03 -11.79
N ASP A 87 -3.29 -14.90 -11.03
CA ASP A 87 -2.91 -15.82 -9.95
C ASP A 87 -3.97 -15.88 -8.84
N VAL A 88 -4.67 -14.78 -8.55
CA VAL A 88 -5.75 -14.75 -7.54
C VAL A 88 -7.14 -14.98 -8.12
N GLY A 89 -7.24 -15.30 -9.41
CA GLY A 89 -8.51 -15.52 -10.09
C GLY A 89 -9.29 -14.24 -10.40
N ILE A 90 -8.66 -13.08 -10.47
CA ILE A 90 -9.25 -11.84 -10.99
C ILE A 90 -9.02 -11.80 -12.50
N SER A 91 -10.07 -11.55 -13.27
CA SER A 91 -9.91 -11.30 -14.70
C SER A 91 -9.34 -9.89 -14.91
N SER A 92 -8.49 -9.69 -15.91
CA SER A 92 -7.90 -8.37 -16.16
C SER A 92 -7.66 -8.10 -17.62
N GLU A 93 -7.74 -6.83 -18.00
CA GLU A 93 -7.32 -6.34 -19.32
C GLU A 93 -6.31 -5.20 -19.16
N THR A 94 -5.41 -5.07 -20.15
CA THR A 94 -4.53 -3.92 -20.29
C THR A 94 -4.89 -3.18 -21.56
N ILE A 95 -5.35 -1.93 -21.42
CA ILE A 95 -5.69 -1.06 -22.54
C ILE A 95 -4.49 -0.15 -22.81
N LEU A 96 -3.73 -0.49 -23.85
CA LEU A 96 -2.57 0.28 -24.29
C LEU A 96 -3.03 1.46 -25.14
N LYS A 97 -2.50 2.64 -24.84
CA LYS A 97 -2.70 3.88 -25.61
C LYS A 97 -1.35 4.51 -25.95
N PRO A 98 -1.21 5.12 -27.14
CA PRO A 98 0.04 5.76 -27.51
C PRO A 98 0.29 6.98 -26.62
N SER A 99 1.56 7.38 -26.48
CA SER A 99 1.94 8.57 -25.71
C SER A 99 1.38 9.87 -26.29
N CYS A 100 0.93 9.88 -27.55
CA CYS A 100 0.30 11.03 -28.20
C CYS A 100 -1.22 11.14 -28.00
N ILE A 101 -1.85 10.22 -27.26
CA ILE A 101 -3.29 10.32 -26.95
C ILE A 101 -3.60 11.67 -26.30
N SER A 102 -4.67 12.32 -26.72
CA SER A 102 -5.14 13.55 -26.09
C SER A 102 -5.77 13.27 -24.72
N GLU A 103 -5.83 14.30 -23.87
CA GLU A 103 -6.50 14.21 -22.58
C GLU A 103 -8.00 13.86 -22.74
N ASP A 104 -8.69 14.48 -23.70
CA ASP A 104 -10.11 14.23 -23.96
C ASP A 104 -10.39 12.78 -24.38
N GLU A 105 -9.57 12.21 -25.26
CA GLU A 105 -9.69 10.80 -25.66
C GLU A 105 -9.45 9.84 -24.49
N LEU A 106 -8.53 10.19 -23.57
CA LEU A 106 -8.29 9.40 -22.36
C LEU A 106 -9.48 9.51 -21.39
N MET A 107 -10.07 10.69 -21.25
CA MET A 107 -11.27 10.94 -20.45
C MET A 107 -12.47 10.15 -20.97
N ASP A 108 -12.69 10.12 -22.29
CA ASP A 108 -13.76 9.33 -22.92
C ASP A 108 -13.61 7.83 -22.66
N LEU A 109 -12.37 7.32 -22.70
CA LEU A 109 -12.08 5.94 -22.35
C LEU A 109 -12.42 5.66 -20.88
N ILE A 110 -12.02 6.54 -19.96
CA ILE A 110 -12.31 6.40 -18.53
C ILE A 110 -13.82 6.42 -18.29
N TYR A 111 -14.56 7.32 -18.95
CA TYR A 111 -16.02 7.37 -18.85
C TYR A 111 -16.68 6.06 -19.32
N LYS A 112 -16.20 5.49 -20.43
CA LYS A 112 -16.65 4.18 -20.92
C LYS A 112 -16.39 3.07 -19.90
N LEU A 113 -15.22 3.05 -19.26
CA LEU A 113 -14.87 2.02 -18.26
C LEU A 113 -15.63 2.22 -16.93
N ASN A 114 -15.92 3.46 -16.56
CA ASN A 114 -16.77 3.78 -15.41
C ASN A 114 -18.20 3.24 -15.61
N THR A 115 -18.75 3.36 -16.81
CA THR A 115 -20.11 2.91 -17.14
C THR A 115 -20.23 1.42 -17.46
N ASP A 116 -19.12 0.73 -17.72
CA ASP A 116 -19.13 -0.73 -17.97
C ASP A 116 -19.30 -1.53 -16.66
N HIS A 117 -20.48 -2.14 -16.48
CA HIS A 117 -20.80 -3.00 -15.32
C HIS A 117 -19.95 -4.27 -15.23
N ARG A 118 -19.20 -4.61 -16.29
CA ARG A 118 -18.24 -5.72 -16.28
C ARG A 118 -16.91 -5.33 -15.64
N VAL A 119 -16.63 -4.04 -15.48
CA VAL A 119 -15.41 -3.52 -14.85
C VAL A 119 -15.69 -3.21 -13.39
N ASP A 120 -14.98 -3.87 -12.47
CA ASP A 120 -15.10 -3.64 -11.03
C ASP A 120 -14.02 -2.69 -10.52
N GLY A 121 -12.79 -2.87 -11.00
CA GLY A 121 -11.65 -2.01 -10.67
C GLY A 121 -11.08 -1.36 -11.91
N LEU A 122 -10.77 -0.07 -11.81
CA LEU A 122 -10.14 0.73 -12.84
C LEU A 122 -8.91 1.44 -12.26
N LEU A 123 -7.79 1.34 -12.96
CA LEU A 123 -6.63 2.18 -12.68
C LEU A 123 -5.99 2.68 -13.96
N VAL A 124 -5.43 3.89 -13.88
CA VAL A 124 -4.61 4.50 -14.94
C VAL A 124 -3.16 4.50 -14.46
N GLN A 125 -2.28 3.83 -15.18
CA GLN A 125 -0.88 3.68 -14.79
C GLN A 125 -0.13 5.01 -14.95
N LEU A 126 0.41 5.51 -13.84
CA LEU A 126 1.25 6.71 -13.79
C LEU A 126 2.75 6.38 -13.93
N PRO A 127 3.61 7.34 -14.33
CA PRO A 127 3.25 8.70 -14.76
C PRO A 127 2.63 8.73 -16.16
N LEU A 128 1.85 9.78 -16.44
CA LEU A 128 1.32 10.08 -17.78
C LEU A 128 2.25 11.03 -18.55
N PRO A 129 2.09 11.14 -19.88
CA PRO A 129 2.77 12.18 -20.66
C PRO A 129 2.52 13.59 -20.12
N GLU A 130 3.51 14.49 -20.27
CA GLU A 130 3.48 15.84 -19.67
C GLU A 130 2.31 16.72 -20.13
N HIS A 131 1.72 16.46 -21.29
CA HIS A 131 0.58 17.22 -21.81
C HIS A 131 -0.77 16.80 -21.21
N ILE A 132 -0.80 15.80 -20.32
CA ILE A 132 -2.01 15.31 -19.65
C ILE A 132 -1.95 15.64 -18.16
N ASP A 133 -3.02 16.22 -17.63
CA ASP A 133 -3.16 16.49 -16.20
C ASP A 133 -3.53 15.20 -15.43
N GLU A 134 -2.54 14.61 -14.77
CA GLU A 134 -2.72 13.40 -13.95
C GLU A 134 -3.80 13.55 -12.87
N ARG A 135 -3.96 14.74 -12.27
CA ARG A 135 -4.96 14.96 -11.21
C ARG A 135 -6.36 14.94 -11.81
N ARG A 136 -6.56 15.54 -12.98
CA ARG A 136 -7.85 15.46 -13.69
C ARG A 136 -8.18 14.02 -14.07
N ILE A 137 -7.20 13.26 -14.58
CA ILE A 137 -7.38 11.85 -14.92
C ILE A 137 -7.71 10.99 -13.69
N CYS A 138 -6.98 11.13 -12.59
CA CYS A 138 -7.27 10.38 -11.36
C CYS A 138 -8.66 10.68 -10.81
N ASN A 139 -9.12 11.94 -10.90
CA ASN A 139 -10.46 12.35 -10.46
C ASN A 139 -11.57 11.98 -11.46
N ALA A 140 -11.24 11.49 -12.64
CA ALA A 140 -12.24 11.01 -13.61
C ALA A 140 -12.63 9.54 -13.37
N VAL A 141 -11.77 8.77 -12.71
CA VAL A 141 -12.05 7.37 -12.34
C VAL A 141 -13.15 7.33 -11.27
N SER A 142 -14.20 6.53 -11.48
CA SER A 142 -15.31 6.47 -10.51
C SER A 142 -14.80 6.04 -9.12
N PRO A 143 -15.17 6.71 -8.01
CA PRO A 143 -14.62 6.43 -6.69
C PRO A 143 -14.82 4.97 -6.21
N ASP A 144 -15.90 4.31 -6.63
CA ASP A 144 -16.19 2.91 -6.32
C ASP A 144 -15.31 1.93 -7.10
N LYS A 145 -14.76 2.34 -8.25
CA LYS A 145 -13.83 1.55 -9.08
C LYS A 145 -12.37 1.96 -8.93
N ASP A 146 -12.07 3.06 -8.23
CA ASP A 146 -10.72 3.60 -8.02
C ASP A 146 -9.88 2.72 -7.08
N VAL A 147 -9.35 1.62 -7.62
CA VAL A 147 -8.56 0.63 -6.87
C VAL A 147 -7.15 1.12 -6.49
N ASP A 148 -6.69 2.22 -7.09
CA ASP A 148 -5.46 2.90 -6.69
C ASP A 148 -5.71 3.92 -5.56
N GLY A 149 -6.96 4.29 -5.27
CA GLY A 149 -7.34 5.18 -4.17
C GLY A 149 -6.90 6.63 -4.37
N PHE A 150 -6.73 7.08 -5.62
CA PHE A 150 -6.21 8.41 -5.95
C PHE A 150 -7.29 9.47 -6.19
N HIS A 151 -8.54 9.05 -6.37
CA HIS A 151 -9.67 9.96 -6.55
C HIS A 151 -9.85 10.80 -5.27
N VAL A 152 -10.09 12.11 -5.42
CA VAL A 152 -10.19 13.06 -4.30
C VAL A 152 -11.20 12.65 -3.23
N VAL A 153 -12.34 12.06 -3.61
CA VAL A 153 -13.33 11.48 -2.67
C VAL A 153 -12.72 10.37 -1.82
N ASN A 154 -11.94 9.46 -2.40
CA ASN A 154 -11.34 8.36 -1.65
C ASN A 154 -10.23 8.85 -0.71
N VAL A 155 -9.42 9.81 -1.18
CA VAL A 155 -8.42 10.50 -0.34
C VAL A 155 -9.09 11.26 0.80
N GLY A 156 -10.16 12.01 0.52
CA GLY A 156 -10.91 12.75 1.53
C GLY A 156 -11.52 11.84 2.58
N ARG A 157 -12.14 10.72 2.17
CA ARG A 157 -12.64 9.70 3.09
C ARG A 157 -11.52 9.10 3.94
N MET A 158 -10.36 8.83 3.35
CA MET A 158 -9.18 8.34 4.07
C MET A 158 -8.74 9.33 5.16
N CYS A 159 -8.65 10.62 4.83
CA CYS A 159 -8.27 11.67 5.78
C CYS A 159 -9.29 11.90 6.90
N LEU A 160 -10.53 11.43 6.72
CA LEU A 160 -11.61 11.51 7.70
C LEU A 160 -11.83 10.18 8.46
N ASP A 161 -10.90 9.23 8.34
CA ASP A 161 -10.98 7.89 8.91
C ASP A 161 -12.25 7.12 8.50
N GLN A 162 -12.77 7.40 7.30
CA GLN A 162 -13.94 6.75 6.74
C GLN A 162 -13.55 5.56 5.85
N SER A 163 -14.50 4.63 5.68
CA SER A 163 -14.31 3.50 4.77
C SER A 163 -14.09 3.98 3.33
N THR A 164 -12.97 3.57 2.72
CA THR A 164 -12.53 4.05 1.40
C THR A 164 -11.63 3.04 0.69
N MET A 165 -11.31 3.26 -0.58
CA MET A 165 -10.18 2.60 -1.26
C MET A 165 -8.88 3.23 -0.78
N LEU A 166 -8.03 2.46 -0.11
CA LEU A 166 -6.75 2.95 0.35
C LEU A 166 -5.71 2.81 -0.76
N PRO A 167 -4.83 3.79 -0.96
CA PRO A 167 -3.71 3.64 -1.88
C PRO A 167 -2.86 2.42 -1.53
N ALA A 168 -2.57 1.60 -2.54
CA ALA A 168 -2.02 0.26 -2.35
C ALA A 168 -0.66 0.24 -1.64
N THR A 169 0.21 1.21 -1.91
CA THR A 169 1.54 1.31 -1.25
C THR A 169 1.41 1.69 0.23
N PRO A 170 0.74 2.80 0.63
CA PRO A 170 0.45 3.09 2.04
C PRO A 170 -0.25 1.95 2.78
N TRP A 171 -1.23 1.28 2.15
CA TRP A 171 -1.88 0.13 2.79
C TRP A 171 -0.90 -1.04 2.97
N GLY A 172 0.00 -1.28 2.02
CA GLY A 172 1.03 -2.30 2.12
C GLY A 172 2.03 -2.01 3.25
N VAL A 173 2.43 -0.74 3.41
CA VAL A 173 3.23 -0.28 4.56
C VAL A 173 2.47 -0.52 5.86
N TRP A 174 1.19 -0.16 5.90
CA TRP A 174 0.36 -0.36 7.09
C TRP A 174 0.22 -1.84 7.47
N GLU A 175 0.01 -2.75 6.51
CA GLU A 175 -0.03 -4.19 6.79
C GLU A 175 1.30 -4.74 7.33
N ILE A 176 2.44 -4.13 6.97
CA ILE A 176 3.74 -4.48 7.55
C ILE A 176 3.81 -4.06 9.04
N ILE A 177 3.25 -2.90 9.40
CA ILE A 177 3.35 -2.33 10.75
C ILE A 177 2.09 -2.48 11.61
N LYS A 178 1.03 -3.11 11.12
CA LYS A 178 -0.34 -3.15 11.69
C LYS A 178 -0.46 -3.45 13.19
N ARG A 179 0.56 -4.07 13.80
CA ARG A 179 0.61 -4.40 15.23
C ARG A 179 1.10 -3.27 16.14
N THR A 180 1.48 -2.10 15.58
CA THR A 180 2.05 -0.99 16.37
C THR A 180 1.00 -0.09 17.04
N GLY A 181 -0.26 -0.12 16.62
CA GLY A 181 -1.32 0.76 17.14
C GLY A 181 -1.24 2.20 16.61
N ASP A 182 -1.85 3.15 17.31
CA ASP A 182 -1.85 4.58 16.96
C ASP A 182 -0.45 5.20 17.11
N ALA A 183 -0.16 6.24 16.31
CA ALA A 183 1.17 6.86 16.25
C ALA A 183 1.12 8.39 16.21
N THR A 184 2.12 9.03 16.83
CA THR A 184 2.45 10.44 16.58
C THR A 184 3.33 10.52 15.34
N VAL A 185 2.91 11.30 14.34
CA VAL A 185 3.56 11.33 13.02
C VAL A 185 4.25 12.66 12.77
N THR A 186 5.51 12.61 12.32
CA THR A 186 6.26 13.74 11.76
C THR A 186 6.47 13.53 10.27
N ILE A 187 6.11 14.53 9.46
CA ILE A 187 6.30 14.48 8.00
C ILE A 187 7.50 15.34 7.62
N SER A 188 8.48 14.72 6.95
CA SER A 188 9.63 15.41 6.35
C SER A 188 9.56 15.37 4.82
N HIS A 189 10.14 16.38 4.16
CA HIS A 189 10.12 16.50 2.70
C HIS A 189 11.39 17.17 2.17
N ARG A 190 11.45 17.45 0.87
CA ARG A 190 12.63 18.04 0.17
C ARG A 190 13.17 19.35 0.75
N TYR A 191 12.41 20.05 1.60
CA TYR A 191 12.85 21.29 2.26
C TYR A 191 13.21 21.11 3.73
N THR A 192 13.06 19.90 4.28
CA THR A 192 13.52 19.58 5.63
C THR A 192 15.05 19.52 5.61
N PRO A 193 15.75 20.39 6.34
CA PRO A 193 17.21 20.34 6.43
C PRO A 193 17.66 18.98 6.98
N LYS A 194 18.79 18.46 6.48
CA LYS A 194 19.29 17.12 6.86
C LYS A 194 19.49 16.96 8.37
N GLU A 195 19.90 18.01 9.06
CA GLU A 195 20.06 17.98 10.52
C GLU A 195 18.71 17.85 11.25
N GLN A 196 17.66 18.53 10.78
CA GLN A 196 16.32 18.38 11.35
C GLN A 196 15.74 16.99 11.05
N LEU A 197 15.94 16.48 9.83
CA LEU A 197 15.56 15.11 9.47
C LEU A 197 16.22 14.10 10.41
N ARG A 198 17.52 14.27 10.68
CA ARG A 198 18.28 13.44 11.62
C ARG A 198 17.73 13.53 13.05
N GLN A 199 17.38 14.71 13.52
CA GLN A 199 16.81 14.88 14.87
C GLN A 199 15.49 14.12 15.03
N HIS A 200 14.58 14.23 14.06
CA HIS A 200 13.29 13.53 14.11
C HIS A 200 13.44 12.02 13.96
N THR A 201 14.30 11.55 13.05
CA THR A 201 14.53 10.11 12.83
C THR A 201 15.21 9.44 14.02
N ARG A 202 16.08 10.15 14.75
CA ARG A 202 16.78 9.59 15.94
C ARG A 202 15.87 9.34 17.14
N ILE A 203 14.69 9.95 17.19
CA ILE A 203 13.71 9.72 18.25
C ILE A 203 12.56 8.80 17.81
N ALA A 204 12.44 8.53 16.51
CA ALA A 204 11.33 7.77 15.95
C ALA A 204 11.41 6.27 16.28
N ASP A 205 10.27 5.69 16.67
CA ASP A 205 10.13 4.24 16.83
C ASP A 205 9.95 3.53 15.47
N ILE A 206 9.38 4.24 14.49
CA ILE A 206 9.16 3.77 13.12
C ILE A 206 9.63 4.86 12.15
N VAL A 207 10.45 4.49 11.18
CA VAL A 207 10.86 5.35 10.07
C VAL A 207 10.35 4.74 8.77
N VAL A 208 9.54 5.49 8.01
CA VAL A 208 9.10 5.12 6.66
C VAL A 208 9.78 6.06 5.66
N ALA A 209 10.65 5.53 4.81
CA ALA A 209 11.40 6.30 3.80
C ALA A 209 10.78 6.10 2.41
N ALA A 210 10.32 7.19 1.78
CA ALA A 210 9.62 7.19 0.49
C ALA A 210 9.96 8.45 -0.34
N ALA A 211 11.24 8.86 -0.33
CA ALA A 211 11.74 10.08 -0.93
C ALA A 211 12.34 9.86 -2.34
N GLY A 212 12.76 8.65 -2.69
CA GLY A 212 13.45 8.38 -3.95
C GLY A 212 14.86 8.97 -3.98
N ILE A 213 15.60 8.86 -2.87
CA ILE A 213 16.96 9.35 -2.71
C ILE A 213 17.81 8.22 -2.08
N PRO A 214 18.71 7.58 -2.84
CA PRO A 214 19.59 6.53 -2.30
C PRO A 214 20.39 6.99 -1.09
N ASN A 215 20.47 6.13 -0.06
CA ASN A 215 21.23 6.37 1.17
C ASN A 215 20.85 7.68 1.90
N LEU A 216 19.60 8.14 1.77
CA LEU A 216 19.08 9.28 2.51
C LEU A 216 19.07 9.00 4.02
N ILE A 217 18.67 7.78 4.41
CA ILE A 217 18.57 7.35 5.80
C ILE A 217 19.77 6.45 6.14
N THR A 218 20.59 6.89 7.09
CA THR A 218 21.82 6.20 7.52
C THR A 218 21.75 5.73 8.97
N ALA A 219 22.64 4.82 9.37
CA ALA A 219 22.63 4.18 10.69
C ALA A 219 22.67 5.18 11.87
N ASP A 220 23.39 6.29 11.73
CA ASP A 220 23.51 7.30 12.79
C ASP A 220 22.21 8.12 12.99
N MET A 221 21.28 8.05 12.02
CA MET A 221 19.96 8.69 12.07
C MET A 221 18.91 7.82 12.77
N ILE A 222 19.13 6.52 12.90
CA ILE A 222 18.12 5.57 13.38
C ILE A 222 18.21 5.40 14.91
N LYS A 223 17.08 5.28 15.61
CA LYS A 223 17.04 4.89 17.03
C LYS A 223 17.36 3.39 17.16
N GLU A 224 18.11 3.00 18.18
CA GLU A 224 18.33 1.58 18.50
C GLU A 224 16.99 0.86 18.69
N GLY A 225 16.78 -0.25 17.98
CA GLY A 225 15.55 -1.02 18.03
C GLY A 225 14.37 -0.43 17.24
N ALA A 226 14.56 0.63 16.45
CA ALA A 226 13.49 1.16 15.59
C ALA A 226 13.08 0.19 14.46
N VAL A 227 11.88 0.38 13.93
CA VAL A 227 11.41 -0.28 12.71
C VAL A 227 11.70 0.64 11.52
N VAL A 228 12.31 0.10 10.46
CA VAL A 228 12.63 0.88 9.25
C VAL A 228 11.95 0.26 8.02
N ILE A 229 11.05 1.02 7.41
CA ILE A 229 10.33 0.63 6.20
C ILE A 229 10.84 1.47 5.03
N ASP A 230 11.49 0.81 4.08
CA ASP A 230 12.02 1.39 2.86
C ASP A 230 11.07 1.17 1.69
N VAL A 231 10.40 2.25 1.29
CA VAL A 231 9.46 2.31 0.17
C VAL A 231 10.18 2.78 -1.11
N GLY A 232 11.34 3.43 -0.97
CA GLY A 232 12.09 4.03 -2.07
C GLY A 232 12.43 3.01 -3.15
N ILE A 233 12.38 3.45 -4.41
CA ILE A 233 12.83 2.65 -5.55
C ILE A 233 13.70 3.55 -6.42
N ASN A 234 14.99 3.29 -6.36
CA ASN A 234 16.01 4.02 -7.11
C ASN A 234 16.75 3.06 -8.02
N ARG A 235 16.86 3.41 -9.31
CA ARG A 235 17.66 2.64 -10.26
C ARG A 235 19.08 3.22 -10.25
N VAL A 236 20.05 2.42 -9.84
CA VAL A 236 21.46 2.81 -9.85
C VAL A 236 22.24 1.86 -10.73
N HIS A 237 23.18 2.42 -11.50
CA HIS A 237 24.04 1.63 -12.37
C HIS A 237 25.18 1.03 -11.53
N ASP A 238 25.32 -0.30 -11.57
CA ASP A 238 26.44 -0.97 -10.92
C ASP A 238 27.61 -1.04 -11.90
N HIS A 239 28.62 -0.20 -11.67
CA HIS A 239 29.84 -0.14 -12.49
C HIS A 239 30.69 -1.42 -12.43
N VAL A 240 30.48 -2.29 -11.43
CA VAL A 240 31.20 -3.56 -11.28
C VAL A 240 30.54 -4.65 -12.11
N THR A 241 29.21 -4.78 -12.02
CA THR A 241 28.47 -5.84 -12.73
C THR A 241 27.97 -5.40 -14.11
N GLY A 242 28.02 -4.11 -14.42
CA GLY A 242 27.49 -3.50 -15.64
C GLY A 242 25.95 -3.52 -15.72
N LYS A 243 25.26 -3.87 -14.63
CA LYS A 243 23.81 -4.03 -14.58
C LYS A 243 23.17 -2.94 -13.73
N ASP A 244 21.98 -2.52 -14.13
CA ASP A 244 21.15 -1.70 -13.27
C ASP A 244 20.64 -2.52 -12.09
N ARG A 245 20.74 -1.95 -10.89
CA ARG A 245 20.17 -2.51 -9.67
C ARG A 245 19.16 -1.55 -9.07
N LEU A 246 18.15 -2.12 -8.41
CA LEU A 246 17.20 -1.36 -7.61
C LEU A 246 17.72 -1.27 -6.18
N VAL A 247 17.81 -0.05 -5.65
CA VAL A 247 18.13 0.23 -4.25
C VAL A 247 17.06 1.11 -3.65
N GLY A 248 16.90 1.06 -2.33
CA GLY A 248 15.94 1.89 -1.62
C GLY A 248 16.53 3.24 -1.21
N ASP A 249 15.86 3.91 -0.30
CA ASP A 249 16.29 5.19 0.28
C ASP A 249 17.19 5.01 1.51
N VAL A 250 17.27 3.79 2.03
CA VAL A 250 17.98 3.46 3.27
C VAL A 250 19.32 2.80 2.96
N ASP A 251 20.36 3.21 3.69
CA ASP A 251 21.60 2.43 3.80
C ASP A 251 21.32 1.13 4.56
N PHE A 252 20.91 0.10 3.81
CA PHE A 252 20.40 -1.15 4.37
C PHE A 252 21.42 -1.85 5.27
N GLU A 253 22.70 -1.92 4.86
CA GLU A 253 23.74 -2.65 5.59
C GLU A 253 24.17 -1.94 6.87
N GLY A 254 24.20 -0.60 6.89
CA GLY A 254 24.42 0.14 8.12
C GLY A 254 23.22 0.08 9.06
N VAL A 255 22.01 0.29 8.53
CA VAL A 255 20.79 0.42 9.35
C VAL A 255 20.33 -0.91 9.93
N ARG A 256 20.54 -2.05 9.24
CA ARG A 256 20.20 -3.38 9.78
C ARG A 256 20.96 -3.72 11.06
N GLN A 257 22.09 -3.08 11.35
CA GLN A 257 22.85 -3.32 12.58
C GLN A 257 22.24 -2.62 13.80
N LYS A 258 21.25 -1.75 13.60
CA LYS A 258 20.67 -0.87 14.62
C LYS A 258 19.16 -1.03 14.78
N ALA A 259 18.46 -1.25 13.67
CA ALA A 259 17.02 -1.45 13.65
C ALA A 259 16.63 -2.80 14.30
N SER A 260 15.43 -2.90 14.85
CA SER A 260 14.85 -4.19 15.24
C SER A 260 14.23 -4.92 14.05
N PHE A 261 13.68 -4.17 13.10
CA PHE A 261 13.09 -4.65 11.86
C PHE A 261 13.44 -3.73 10.69
N ILE A 262 13.67 -4.32 9.52
CA ILE A 262 13.97 -3.56 8.29
C ILE A 262 13.34 -4.23 7.07
N THR A 263 12.80 -3.46 6.12
CA THR A 263 12.37 -4.01 4.83
C THR A 263 13.47 -3.86 3.77
N PRO A 264 13.75 -4.90 2.95
CA PRO A 264 14.74 -4.80 1.89
C PRO A 264 14.16 -4.14 0.63
N VAL A 265 15.03 -3.53 -0.17
CA VAL A 265 14.72 -3.13 -1.54
C VAL A 265 15.70 -3.81 -2.50
N PRO A 266 15.24 -4.62 -3.46
CA PRO A 266 13.84 -5.04 -3.70
C PRO A 266 13.36 -6.12 -2.71
N GLY A 267 12.04 -6.32 -2.65
CA GLY A 267 11.43 -7.47 -1.95
C GLY A 267 10.71 -7.14 -0.63
N GLY A 268 10.75 -5.88 -0.21
CA GLY A 268 9.95 -5.30 0.86
C GLY A 268 8.59 -4.79 0.38
N VAL A 269 8.43 -3.47 0.25
CA VAL A 269 7.12 -2.84 0.03
C VAL A 269 6.54 -3.11 -1.36
N GLY A 270 7.34 -3.14 -2.42
CA GLY A 270 6.85 -3.31 -3.80
C GLY A 270 5.92 -4.53 -4.03
N PRO A 271 6.30 -5.76 -3.60
CA PRO A 271 5.40 -6.91 -3.63
C PRO A 271 4.08 -6.73 -2.86
N MET A 272 4.08 -5.96 -1.77
CA MET A 272 2.88 -5.67 -0.98
C MET A 272 1.93 -4.76 -1.74
N THR A 273 2.44 -3.76 -2.46
CA THR A 273 1.62 -2.87 -3.31
C THR A 273 0.75 -3.66 -4.29
N VAL A 274 1.33 -4.64 -4.98
CA VAL A 274 0.56 -5.47 -5.94
C VAL A 274 -0.49 -6.33 -5.21
N ALA A 275 -0.16 -6.88 -4.04
CA ALA A 275 -1.12 -7.67 -3.26
C ALA A 275 -2.29 -6.81 -2.73
N MET A 276 -2.02 -5.58 -2.29
CA MET A 276 -3.05 -4.64 -1.83
C MET A 276 -3.97 -4.20 -2.97
N LEU A 277 -3.42 -4.00 -4.17
CA LEU A 277 -4.24 -3.73 -5.36
C LEU A 277 -5.26 -4.84 -5.59
N MET A 278 -4.86 -6.12 -5.48
CA MET A 278 -5.78 -7.24 -5.62
C MET A 278 -6.89 -7.21 -4.58
N LYS A 279 -6.56 -6.88 -3.32
CA LYS A 279 -7.57 -6.70 -2.26
C LYS A 279 -8.53 -5.54 -2.56
N ASN A 280 -8.05 -4.42 -3.08
CA ASN A 280 -8.92 -3.31 -3.51
C ASN A 280 -9.86 -3.73 -4.64
N THR A 281 -9.38 -4.47 -5.63
CA THR A 281 -10.24 -4.97 -6.73
C THR A 281 -11.35 -5.89 -6.21
N ILE A 282 -11.05 -6.79 -5.26
CA ILE A 282 -12.08 -7.64 -4.64
C ILE A 282 -13.06 -6.78 -3.82
N LYS A 283 -12.55 -5.78 -3.10
CA LYS A 283 -13.37 -4.84 -2.33
C LYS A 283 -14.33 -4.05 -3.23
N ALA A 284 -13.87 -3.66 -4.41
CA ALA A 284 -14.66 -2.97 -5.44
C ALA A 284 -15.77 -3.89 -5.96
N ALA A 285 -15.42 -5.10 -6.41
CA ALA A 285 -16.38 -6.07 -6.93
C ALA A 285 -17.46 -6.47 -5.92
N LYS A 286 -17.09 -6.60 -4.64
CA LYS A 286 -18.02 -6.90 -3.54
C LYS A 286 -18.83 -5.68 -3.08
N ASN A 287 -18.61 -4.50 -3.67
CA ASN A 287 -19.25 -3.23 -3.31
C ASN A 287 -19.20 -2.95 -1.80
N LEU A 288 -18.09 -3.29 -1.15
CA LEU A 288 -17.97 -3.21 0.31
C LEU A 288 -17.94 -1.77 0.84
N LEU A 289 -17.74 -0.79 -0.05
CA LEU A 289 -17.76 0.64 0.26
C LEU A 289 -19.13 1.28 0.18
N LEU A 290 -20.08 0.66 -0.52
CA LEU A 290 -21.44 1.16 -0.61
C LEU A 290 -22.19 0.90 0.70
N THR A 291 -22.97 1.88 1.14
CA THR A 291 -23.96 1.68 2.20
C THR A 291 -25.00 0.64 1.76
N PRO A 292 -25.71 -0.02 2.69
CA PRO A 292 -26.80 -0.93 2.33
C PRO A 292 -27.84 -0.29 1.39
N ALA A 293 -28.14 1.00 1.59
CA ALA A 293 -29.08 1.73 0.72
C ALA A 293 -28.54 1.96 -0.69
N GLU A 294 -27.25 2.28 -0.84
CA GLU A 294 -26.60 2.41 -2.16
C GLU A 294 -26.51 1.07 -2.89
N ARG A 295 -26.23 -0.03 -2.16
CA ARG A 295 -26.24 -1.39 -2.74
C ARG A 295 -27.60 -1.77 -3.31
N ILE A 296 -28.69 -1.47 -2.58
CA ILE A 296 -30.05 -1.76 -3.05
C ILE A 296 -30.38 -0.94 -4.31
N ARG A 297 -30.01 0.34 -4.36
CA ARG A 297 -30.23 1.18 -5.54
C ARG A 297 -29.47 0.68 -6.77
N MET A 298 -28.23 0.24 -6.58
CA MET A 298 -27.40 -0.29 -7.67
C MET A 298 -27.96 -1.60 -8.25
N VAL A 299 -28.41 -2.53 -7.39
CA VAL A 299 -29.06 -3.78 -7.82
C VAL A 299 -30.38 -3.50 -8.53
N ALA A 300 -31.12 -2.46 -8.15
CA ALA A 300 -32.37 -2.07 -8.82
C ALA A 300 -32.15 -1.41 -10.20
N SER A 301 -30.92 -0.97 -10.51
CA SER A 301 -30.55 -0.33 -11.78
C SER A 301 -29.75 -1.22 -12.74
N SER A 302 -29.48 -2.48 -12.35
CA SER A 302 -28.77 -3.48 -13.16
C SER A 302 -29.69 -4.62 -13.59
#